data_AF-A0AAD6ERQ3-F1
#
_entry.id   AF-A0AAD6ERQ3-F1
#
_cell.length_a   1.000
_cell.length_b   1.000
_cell.length_c   1.000
_cell.angle_alpha   90.00
_cell.angle_beta   90.00
_cell.angle_gamma   90.00
#
_symmetry.space_group_name_H-M   'P 1'
#
loop_
_entity.id
_entity.type
_entity.pdbx_description
1 polymer ?
#
loop_
_entity_poly.entity_id
_entity_poly.type
_entity_poly.pdbx_seq_one_letter_code
_entity_poly.pdbx_strand_id
1 'polypeptide(L)'
;MEKDYSDQIAALLAPPSAQSIQEYYKSVKEAGNCDGLCVRDNGKHGKAVFASSDFKEEELVLKDKMLVGAQHSSNKVDCLVCSYCFRFIGSIETQIGRRLYLQSLGLCGDKDCDKEHNSHSTNDKMECDLPSKEMIESLLNGDLILPFTDRFDLPEVVSCPAGCEEEKYCSQSCADADWETYHSLLCTSSNNKQSLALLKFIEHANETNDIFIVAAKAIAFTILRYRKLKKTRVKDKGKGLLGQMDNVNFSFLLEAWEPISMGFKQRWWECVSLPEDVDPSEELQFRTEIRDLASTSLELLKDAIFDVECAPLFSLDVYGSIIGMFELNNLDLVVASPIEDYFIYIDELPDKEKEEALQAIQTFIDALGDDYSVPCQGTAFFPIQSCMNHSCCPNAKAFKRDQDIDGHAIIIALRPISTGEEITLSYIDEDVPYDERQAMLADYGFGCTCPRCLEERPS
;
A
#
# COMPACT_ATOMS: atom_id res chain seq x y z
N MET A 1 29.59 -10.88 -1.36
CA MET A 1 28.24 -11.02 -0.81
C MET A 1 27.39 -11.95 -1.67
N GLU A 2 26.97 -11.59 -2.88
CA GLU A 2 26.07 -12.46 -3.68
C GLU A 2 26.64 -13.86 -3.96
N LYS A 3 27.94 -13.98 -4.27
CA LYS A 3 28.60 -15.29 -4.44
C LYS A 3 28.66 -16.13 -3.15
N ASP A 4 28.68 -15.47 -1.99
CA ASP A 4 28.83 -16.13 -0.69
C ASP A 4 27.49 -16.68 -0.16
N TYR A 5 26.37 -16.15 -0.67
CA TYR A 5 25.01 -16.50 -0.26
C TYR A 5 24.16 -17.10 -1.40
N SER A 6 24.78 -17.55 -2.50
CA SER A 6 24.08 -17.98 -3.72
C SER A 6 22.95 -18.99 -3.45
N ASP A 7 23.19 -20.02 -2.63
CA ASP A 7 22.18 -21.04 -2.31
C ASP A 7 21.02 -20.47 -1.46
N GLN A 8 21.33 -19.53 -0.57
CA GLN A 8 20.34 -18.88 0.30
C GLN A 8 19.47 -17.91 -0.51
N ILE A 9 20.07 -17.14 -1.42
CA ILE A 9 19.37 -16.26 -2.34
C ILE A 9 18.45 -17.08 -3.24
N ALA A 10 18.93 -18.19 -3.81
CA ALA A 10 18.12 -19.09 -4.63
C ALA A 10 16.93 -19.67 -3.86
N ALA A 11 17.09 -20.00 -2.58
CA ALA A 11 16.00 -20.49 -1.74
C ALA A 11 14.96 -19.41 -1.41
N LEU A 12 15.36 -18.14 -1.22
CA LEU A 12 14.42 -17.02 -1.01
C LEU A 12 13.62 -16.71 -2.27
N LEU A 13 14.23 -16.88 -3.45
CA LEU A 13 13.63 -16.66 -4.77
C LEU A 13 12.85 -17.87 -5.30
N ALA A 14 12.85 -19.00 -4.58
CA ALA A 14 12.10 -20.16 -5.00
C ALA A 14 10.59 -19.91 -4.81
N PRO A 15 9.73 -20.19 -5.81
CA PRO A 15 8.29 -20.09 -5.63
C PRO A 15 7.84 -21.07 -4.54
N PRO A 16 6.85 -20.69 -3.71
CA PRO A 16 6.36 -21.55 -2.64
C PRO A 16 5.72 -22.82 -3.23
N SER A 17 5.92 -23.95 -2.55
CA SER A 17 5.30 -25.22 -2.95
C SER A 17 3.79 -25.18 -2.72
N ALA A 18 3.02 -25.99 -3.48
CA ALA A 18 1.57 -26.08 -3.31
C ALA A 18 1.15 -26.42 -1.86
N GLN A 19 1.94 -27.25 -1.16
CA GLN A 19 1.72 -27.57 0.24
C GLN A 19 1.94 -26.34 1.15
N SER A 20 3.04 -25.60 0.94
CA SER A 20 3.34 -24.39 1.72
C SER A 20 2.27 -23.31 1.51
N ILE A 21 1.79 -23.11 0.27
CA ILE A 21 0.67 -22.21 -0.04
C ILE A 21 -0.56 -22.62 0.77
N GLN A 22 -0.93 -23.91 0.76
CA GLN A 22 -2.10 -24.40 1.47
C GLN A 22 -1.99 -24.21 3.00
N GLU A 23 -0.82 -24.52 3.58
CA GLU A 23 -0.56 -24.37 5.01
C GLU A 23 -0.58 -22.90 5.43
N TYR A 24 0.06 -22.02 4.65
CA TYR A 24 0.08 -20.59 4.89
C TYR A 24 -1.33 -19.99 4.89
N TYR A 25 -2.11 -20.19 3.82
CA TYR A 25 -3.44 -19.58 3.71
C TYR A 25 -4.46 -20.19 4.68
N LYS A 26 -4.25 -21.44 5.12
CA LYS A 26 -5.01 -21.99 6.25
C LYS A 26 -4.72 -21.20 7.53
N SER A 27 -3.46 -20.88 7.82
CA SER A 27 -3.10 -20.08 9.00
C SER A 27 -3.60 -18.63 8.92
N VAL A 28 -3.57 -18.02 7.73
CA VAL A 28 -4.12 -16.67 7.50
C VAL A 28 -5.63 -16.68 7.74
N LYS A 29 -6.34 -17.70 7.24
CA LYS A 29 -7.78 -17.88 7.46
C LYS A 29 -8.13 -17.96 8.94
N GLU A 30 -7.40 -18.79 9.70
CA GLU A 30 -7.57 -18.96 11.14
C GLU A 30 -7.30 -17.67 11.93
N ALA A 31 -6.43 -16.79 11.43
CA ALA A 31 -6.11 -15.51 12.06
C ALA A 31 -7.03 -14.34 11.64
N GLY A 32 -7.61 -14.39 10.44
CA GLY A 32 -8.25 -13.25 9.76
C GLY A 32 -9.77 -13.30 9.63
N ASN A 33 -10.46 -14.26 10.24
CA ASN A 33 -11.93 -14.43 10.16
C ASN A 33 -12.46 -14.46 8.70
N CYS A 34 -11.73 -15.11 7.80
CA CYS A 34 -12.08 -15.26 6.37
C CYS A 34 -12.72 -16.64 6.10
N ASP A 35 -13.69 -17.04 6.93
CA ASP A 35 -14.21 -18.42 6.96
C ASP A 35 -14.86 -18.88 5.65
N GLY A 36 -15.40 -17.92 4.89
CA GLY A 36 -16.05 -18.16 3.60
C GLY A 36 -15.12 -18.34 2.40
N LEU A 37 -13.79 -18.35 2.58
CA LEU A 37 -12.82 -18.41 1.47
C LEU A 37 -11.79 -19.53 1.61
N CYS A 38 -11.23 -19.94 0.47
CA CYS A 38 -10.06 -20.82 0.41
C CYS A 38 -9.14 -20.42 -0.76
N VAL A 39 -7.84 -20.39 -0.50
CA VAL A 39 -6.81 -20.16 -1.54
C VAL A 39 -6.22 -21.50 -1.95
N ARG A 40 -6.14 -21.77 -3.25
CA ARG A 40 -5.51 -22.96 -3.81
C ARG A 40 -4.90 -22.65 -5.18
N ASP A 41 -3.95 -23.45 -5.61
CA ASP A 41 -3.47 -23.42 -6.99
C ASP A 41 -4.53 -24.07 -7.91
N ASN A 42 -4.94 -23.39 -8.98
CA ASN A 42 -5.91 -23.90 -9.95
C ASN A 42 -5.24 -24.57 -11.17
N GLY A 43 -3.90 -24.63 -11.22
CA GLY A 43 -3.10 -25.24 -12.27
C GLY A 43 -3.13 -24.51 -13.63
N LYS A 44 -3.90 -23.43 -13.75
CA LYS A 44 -4.07 -22.66 -15.00
C LYS A 44 -3.54 -21.23 -14.87
N HIS A 45 -3.93 -20.54 -13.80
CA HIS A 45 -3.57 -19.15 -13.52
C HIS A 45 -2.74 -19.02 -12.22
N GLY A 46 -2.28 -20.15 -11.66
CA GLY A 46 -1.57 -20.18 -10.39
C GLY A 46 -2.54 -20.13 -9.20
N LYS A 47 -2.23 -19.30 -8.20
CA LYS A 47 -3.09 -19.13 -7.02
C LYS A 47 -4.45 -18.55 -7.42
N ALA A 48 -5.50 -19.02 -6.76
CA ALA A 48 -6.87 -18.60 -6.97
C ALA A 48 -7.66 -18.66 -5.65
N VAL A 49 -8.59 -17.73 -5.48
CA VAL A 49 -9.50 -17.69 -4.32
C VAL A 49 -10.83 -18.33 -4.71
N PHE A 50 -11.36 -19.22 -3.88
CA PHE A 50 -12.66 -19.85 -4.08
C PHE A 50 -13.56 -19.67 -2.86
N ALA A 51 -14.85 -19.52 -3.13
CA ALA A 51 -15.90 -19.51 -2.12
C ALA A 51 -15.97 -20.87 -1.39
N SER A 52 -15.92 -20.84 -0.06
CA SER A 52 -16.18 -21.98 0.84
C SER A 52 -17.60 -21.97 1.41
N SER A 53 -18.35 -20.90 1.15
CA SER A 53 -19.77 -20.70 1.48
C SER A 53 -20.42 -19.87 0.38
N ASP A 54 -21.75 -19.81 0.35
CA ASP A 54 -22.48 -18.95 -0.57
C ASP A 54 -22.40 -17.48 -0.10
N PHE A 55 -22.34 -16.55 -1.06
CA PHE A 55 -22.46 -15.11 -0.83
C PHE A 55 -23.62 -14.52 -1.61
N LYS A 56 -24.29 -13.52 -1.05
CA LYS A 56 -25.29 -12.69 -1.73
C LYS A 56 -24.63 -11.50 -2.43
N GLU A 57 -25.36 -10.91 -3.36
CA GLU A 57 -25.01 -9.61 -3.94
C GLU A 57 -24.83 -8.55 -2.84
N GLU A 58 -23.83 -7.68 -2.98
CA GLU A 58 -23.37 -6.66 -2.03
C GLU A 58 -22.88 -7.21 -0.67
N GLU A 59 -22.78 -8.53 -0.50
CA GLU A 59 -22.24 -9.12 0.71
C GLU A 59 -20.72 -8.93 0.80
N LEU A 60 -20.22 -8.69 2.02
CA LEU A 60 -18.79 -8.65 2.30
C LEU A 60 -18.18 -10.03 2.08
N VAL A 61 -17.34 -10.15 1.05
CA VAL A 61 -16.61 -11.37 0.74
C VAL A 61 -15.32 -11.44 1.55
N LEU A 62 -14.59 -10.33 1.66
CA LEU A 62 -13.29 -10.26 2.31
C LEU A 62 -13.01 -8.87 2.88
N LYS A 63 -12.50 -8.82 4.11
CA LYS A 63 -11.76 -7.67 4.64
C LYS A 63 -10.31 -8.11 4.84
N ASP A 64 -9.45 -7.83 3.88
CA ASP A 64 -8.08 -8.32 3.86
C ASP A 64 -7.15 -7.37 4.61
N LYS A 65 -6.43 -7.92 5.59
CA LYS A 65 -5.45 -7.14 6.33
C LYS A 65 -4.17 -7.03 5.52
N MET A 66 -3.80 -5.80 5.21
CA MET A 66 -2.51 -5.50 4.58
C MET A 66 -1.34 -6.08 5.38
N LEU A 67 -0.46 -6.78 4.67
CA LEU A 67 0.77 -7.34 5.22
C LEU A 67 1.90 -6.33 5.25
N VAL A 68 1.98 -5.46 4.23
CA VAL A 68 2.92 -4.35 4.12
C VAL A 68 2.21 -3.23 3.35
N GLY A 69 2.38 -1.98 3.76
CA GLY A 69 1.98 -0.85 2.94
C GLY A 69 2.50 0.48 3.45
N ALA A 70 2.41 1.49 2.60
CA ALA A 70 2.82 2.85 2.87
C ALA A 70 1.90 3.85 2.16
N GLN A 71 1.63 4.98 2.81
CA GLN A 71 1.02 6.13 2.18
C GLN A 71 2.04 6.75 1.23
N HIS A 72 1.60 7.23 0.07
CA HIS A 72 2.46 7.94 -0.86
C HIS A 72 3.00 9.23 -0.21
N SER A 73 4.28 9.52 -0.44
CA SER A 73 4.95 10.68 0.17
C SER A 73 4.32 12.01 -0.26
N SER A 74 3.88 12.12 -1.51
CA SER A 74 3.13 13.28 -2.02
C SER A 74 1.77 13.43 -1.32
N ASN A 75 1.04 12.33 -1.11
CA ASN A 75 -0.25 12.30 -0.43
C ASN A 75 -0.16 12.65 1.07
N LYS A 76 1.01 12.52 1.70
CA LYS A 76 1.23 12.96 3.09
C LYS A 76 1.02 14.46 3.28
N VAL A 77 1.07 15.29 2.23
CA VAL A 77 0.74 16.72 2.34
C VAL A 77 -0.75 16.92 2.58
N ASP A 78 -1.58 16.17 1.87
CA ASP A 78 -3.03 16.32 1.90
C ASP A 78 -3.70 15.54 3.03
N CYS A 79 -3.15 14.39 3.42
CA CYS A 79 -3.79 13.50 4.39
C CYS A 79 -2.87 13.21 5.59
N LEU A 80 -3.33 13.59 6.79
CA LEU A 80 -2.70 13.16 8.04
C LEU A 80 -3.39 11.89 8.56
N VAL A 81 -2.73 10.76 8.40
CA VAL A 81 -3.27 9.45 8.78
C VAL A 81 -2.35 8.71 9.74
N CYS A 82 -2.87 7.64 10.34
CA CYS A 82 -2.09 6.67 11.10
C CYS A 82 -1.13 5.91 10.16
N SER A 83 0.16 5.93 10.45
CA SER A 83 1.23 5.26 9.68
C SER A 83 1.13 3.73 9.62
N TYR A 84 0.31 3.13 10.48
CA TYR A 84 0.12 1.68 10.56
C TYR A 84 -1.19 1.19 9.94
N CYS A 85 -2.32 1.86 10.23
CA CYS A 85 -3.65 1.44 9.78
C CYS A 85 -4.32 2.40 8.79
N PHE A 86 -3.68 3.53 8.49
CA PHE A 86 -4.09 4.51 7.47
C PHE A 86 -5.43 5.22 7.73
N ARG A 87 -6.02 5.03 8.91
CA ARG A 87 -7.15 5.83 9.37
C ARG A 87 -6.73 7.29 9.58
N PHE A 88 -7.55 8.24 9.14
CA PHE A 88 -7.38 9.67 9.46
C PHE A 88 -7.36 9.92 10.97
N ILE A 89 -6.53 10.86 11.41
CA ILE A 89 -6.30 11.19 12.84
C ILE A 89 -6.38 12.70 13.09
N GLY A 90 -6.51 13.13 14.35
CA GLY A 90 -6.60 14.54 14.72
C GLY A 90 -8.04 15.04 14.73
N SER A 91 -8.35 16.07 13.96
CA SER A 91 -9.70 16.64 13.79
C SER A 91 -9.88 17.16 12.36
N ILE A 92 -11.11 17.49 11.97
CA ILE A 92 -11.42 18.15 10.70
C ILE A 92 -10.57 19.42 10.53
N GLU A 93 -10.46 20.23 11.59
CA GLU A 93 -9.63 21.44 11.62
C GLU A 93 -8.15 21.15 11.46
N THR A 94 -7.65 20.08 12.09
CA THR A 94 -6.24 19.68 11.96
C THR A 94 -5.93 19.26 10.53
N GLN A 95 -6.82 18.51 9.86
CA GLN A 95 -6.64 18.09 8.47
C GLN A 95 -6.62 19.30 7.53
N ILE A 96 -7.64 20.16 7.61
CA ILE A 96 -7.73 21.38 6.78
C ILE A 96 -6.56 22.32 7.06
N GLY A 97 -6.31 22.63 8.34
CA GLY A 97 -5.26 23.54 8.78
C GLY A 97 -3.87 23.07 8.35
N ARG A 98 -3.57 21.76 8.46
CA ARG A 98 -2.27 21.21 8.05
C ARG A 98 -2.07 21.31 6.55
N ARG A 99 -3.09 20.98 5.76
CA ARG A 99 -3.02 21.08 4.30
C ARG A 99 -2.77 22.52 3.85
N LEU A 100 -3.56 23.47 4.36
CA LEU A 100 -3.40 24.90 4.06
C LEU A 100 -2.04 25.44 4.52
N TYR A 101 -1.54 24.99 5.67
CA TYR A 101 -0.22 25.36 6.16
C TYR A 101 0.88 24.89 5.20
N LEU A 102 0.84 23.64 4.75
CA LEU A 102 1.84 23.10 3.81
C LEU A 102 1.74 23.78 2.43
N GLN A 103 0.53 24.05 1.94
CA GLN A 103 0.31 24.85 0.73
C GLN A 103 0.91 26.25 0.85
N SER A 104 0.79 26.89 2.02
CA SER A 104 1.41 28.20 2.27
C SER A 104 2.95 28.19 2.22
N LEU A 105 3.56 27.02 2.44
CA LEU A 105 5.00 26.79 2.28
C LEU A 105 5.40 26.41 0.84
N GLY A 106 4.45 26.33 -0.08
CA GLY A 106 4.67 25.92 -1.47
C GLY A 106 4.72 24.41 -1.66
N LEU A 107 4.28 23.62 -0.68
CA LEU A 107 4.13 22.16 -0.79
C LEU A 107 2.68 21.88 -1.21
N CYS A 108 2.49 21.35 -2.42
CA CYS A 108 1.20 20.82 -2.87
C CYS A 108 1.38 19.34 -3.24
N GLY A 109 0.36 18.50 -3.02
CA GLY A 109 0.33 17.15 -3.57
C GLY A 109 0.49 17.17 -5.09
N ASP A 110 1.14 16.14 -5.65
CA ASP A 110 1.30 16.00 -7.10
C ASP A 110 -0.08 15.92 -7.76
N LYS A 111 -0.31 16.78 -8.75
CA LYS A 111 -1.56 16.85 -9.53
C LYS A 111 -1.67 15.73 -10.59
N ASP A 112 -0.92 14.65 -10.45
CA ASP A 112 -0.78 13.60 -11.46
C ASP A 112 -1.13 12.23 -10.87
N CYS A 113 -2.41 12.00 -10.60
CA CYS A 113 -3.00 10.67 -10.59
C CYS A 113 -4.49 10.76 -10.99
N ASP A 114 -4.72 11.17 -12.24
CA ASP A 114 -5.91 10.84 -13.06
C ASP A 114 -5.81 11.64 -14.38
N LYS A 115 -5.13 11.08 -15.38
CA LYS A 115 -5.13 11.60 -16.76
C LYS A 115 -5.62 10.54 -17.73
N GLU A 116 -6.85 10.08 -17.53
CA GLU A 116 -7.71 9.64 -18.61
C GLU A 116 -9.04 10.37 -18.56
N HIS A 117 -9.04 11.62 -19.04
CA HIS A 117 -9.97 12.15 -20.04
C HIS A 117 -10.01 13.69 -20.05
N ASN A 118 -9.96 14.22 -21.28
CA ASN A 118 -10.15 15.61 -21.70
C ASN A 118 -9.04 16.64 -21.41
N SER A 119 -8.24 16.83 -22.46
CA SER A 119 -7.49 18.04 -22.78
C SER A 119 -8.37 19.29 -22.77
N HIS A 120 -8.17 20.17 -21.78
CA HIS A 120 -7.91 21.61 -21.94
C HIS A 120 -7.93 22.26 -20.56
N SER A 121 -6.76 22.55 -19.98
CA SER A 121 -6.67 23.61 -18.99
C SER A 121 -5.38 24.40 -19.20
N THR A 122 -5.60 25.68 -19.45
CA THR A 122 -4.62 26.75 -19.60
C THR A 122 -3.86 26.97 -18.30
N ASN A 123 -2.59 27.35 -18.42
CA ASN A 123 -1.77 27.93 -17.37
C ASN A 123 -2.41 29.22 -16.79
N ASP A 124 -3.39 29.08 -15.91
CA ASP A 124 -3.74 30.12 -14.93
C ASP A 124 -3.38 29.57 -13.56
N LYS A 125 -2.22 30.00 -13.03
CA LYS A 125 -1.99 30.00 -11.59
C LYS A 125 -2.96 31.03 -11.01
N MET A 126 -4.19 30.59 -10.74
CA MET A 126 -5.11 31.32 -9.88
C MET A 126 -4.39 31.47 -8.53
N GLU A 127 -4.07 32.69 -8.13
CA GLU A 127 -3.67 32.99 -6.75
C GLU A 127 -4.83 32.49 -5.88
N CYS A 128 -4.68 31.33 -5.22
CA CYS A 128 -5.60 30.96 -4.16
C CYS A 128 -5.45 32.02 -3.06
N ASP A 129 -6.53 32.73 -2.77
CA ASP A 129 -6.65 33.59 -1.59
C ASP A 129 -6.59 32.69 -0.34
N LEU A 130 -5.38 32.32 0.06
CA LEU A 130 -5.15 31.52 1.26
C LEU A 130 -5.66 32.28 2.50
N PRO A 131 -6.23 31.58 3.50
CA PRO A 131 -6.61 32.21 4.75
C PRO A 131 -5.39 32.84 5.43
N SER A 132 -5.63 33.79 6.34
CA SER A 132 -4.52 34.42 7.06
C SER A 132 -3.73 33.38 7.86
N LYS A 133 -2.43 33.62 8.03
CA LYS A 133 -1.56 32.71 8.79
C LYS A 133 -2.09 32.47 10.21
N GLU A 134 -2.65 33.50 10.85
CA GLU A 134 -3.26 33.39 12.18
C GLU A 134 -4.48 32.46 12.19
N MET A 135 -5.29 32.47 11.13
CA MET A 135 -6.44 31.55 11.00
C MET A 135 -5.98 30.10 10.84
N ILE A 136 -4.97 29.86 10.00
CA ILE A 136 -4.38 28.52 9.79
C ILE A 136 -3.78 28.00 11.09
N GLU A 137 -3.02 28.82 11.82
CA GLU A 137 -2.46 28.46 13.12
C GLU A 137 -3.55 28.18 14.16
N SER A 138 -4.66 28.92 14.11
CA SER A 138 -5.80 28.72 15.01
C SER A 138 -6.52 27.40 14.74
N LEU A 139 -6.63 26.96 13.48
CA LEU A 139 -7.14 25.61 13.14
C LEU A 139 -6.21 24.51 13.69
N LEU A 140 -4.91 24.67 13.48
CA LEU A 140 -3.90 23.68 13.89
C LEU A 140 -3.80 23.50 15.41
N ASN A 141 -3.98 24.58 16.17
CA ASN A 141 -3.91 24.56 17.62
C ASN A 141 -5.27 24.23 18.28
N GLY A 142 -6.34 24.13 17.49
CA GLY A 142 -7.71 23.91 18.00
C GLY A 142 -8.37 25.14 18.63
N ASP A 143 -7.84 26.34 18.38
CA ASP A 143 -8.42 27.61 18.85
C ASP A 143 -9.61 28.05 18.00
N LEU A 144 -9.63 27.66 16.72
CA LEU A 144 -10.75 27.83 15.80
C LEU A 144 -11.44 26.49 15.58
N ILE A 145 -12.70 26.39 15.99
CA ILE A 145 -13.53 25.19 15.81
C ILE A 145 -14.54 25.48 14.69
N LEU A 146 -14.61 24.59 13.70
CA LEU A 146 -15.55 24.74 12.59
C LEU A 146 -16.94 24.22 13.01
N PRO A 147 -18.03 24.72 12.41
CA PRO A 147 -19.38 24.30 12.77
C PRO A 147 -19.58 22.79 12.59
N PHE A 148 -20.25 22.12 13.53
CA PHE A 148 -20.67 20.70 13.43
C PHE A 148 -19.56 19.64 13.31
N THR A 149 -18.29 20.00 13.53
CA THR A 149 -17.17 19.04 13.47
C THR A 149 -17.19 18.01 14.60
N ASP A 150 -17.95 18.26 15.68
CA ASP A 150 -18.21 17.32 16.78
C ASP A 150 -18.94 16.03 16.35
N ARG A 151 -19.43 15.98 15.11
CA ARG A 151 -20.04 14.79 14.50
C ARG A 151 -19.05 13.89 13.76
N PHE A 152 -17.82 14.36 13.58
CA PHE A 152 -16.78 13.71 12.78
C PHE A 152 -15.54 13.40 13.62
N ASP A 153 -15.75 12.61 14.69
CA ASP A 153 -14.70 12.27 15.63
C ASP A 153 -13.58 11.44 14.98
N LEU A 154 -12.37 12.00 14.99
CA LEU A 154 -11.14 11.31 14.58
C LEU A 154 -10.31 10.92 15.82
N PRO A 155 -9.53 9.83 15.76
CA PRO A 155 -8.65 9.43 16.86
C PRO A 155 -7.58 10.50 17.15
N GLU A 156 -7.19 10.62 18.43
CA GLU A 156 -6.09 11.47 18.84
C GLU A 156 -4.75 11.08 18.16
N VAL A 157 -3.88 12.07 17.99
CA VAL A 157 -2.57 11.90 17.36
C VAL A 157 -1.54 11.42 18.39
N VAL A 158 -1.09 10.18 18.23
CA VAL A 158 0.04 9.61 18.96
C VAL A 158 1.31 9.77 18.12
N SER A 159 2.37 10.31 18.70
CA SER A 159 3.66 10.48 18.00
C SER A 159 4.52 9.21 18.05
N CYS A 160 5.49 9.11 17.13
CA CYS A 160 6.50 8.06 17.15
C CYS A 160 7.18 7.90 18.51
N PRO A 161 7.31 6.66 19.05
CA PRO A 161 7.98 6.39 20.32
C PRO A 161 9.44 6.87 20.39
N ALA A 162 10.12 6.92 19.24
CA ALA A 162 11.48 7.40 19.13
C ALA A 162 11.59 8.89 18.71
N GLY A 163 10.45 9.57 18.53
CA GLY A 163 10.39 11.02 18.31
C GLY A 163 10.72 11.48 16.90
N CYS A 164 10.53 10.66 15.85
CA CYS A 164 10.54 11.20 14.49
C CYS A 164 9.28 12.06 14.25
N GLU A 165 9.39 13.07 13.41
CA GLU A 165 8.28 13.98 13.12
C GLU A 165 7.32 13.41 12.08
N GLU A 166 7.82 12.55 11.19
CA GLU A 166 7.11 11.99 10.03
C GLU A 166 5.96 11.05 10.38
N GLU A 167 6.18 10.08 11.29
CA GLU A 167 5.21 9.00 11.51
C GLU A 167 4.33 9.27 12.73
N LYS A 168 3.01 9.19 12.52
CA LYS A 168 1.95 9.47 13.51
C LYS A 168 0.96 8.32 13.57
N TYR A 169 0.27 8.14 14.69
CA TYR A 169 -0.58 6.97 14.94
C TYR A 169 -1.89 7.34 15.58
N CYS A 170 -2.93 6.54 15.34
CA CYS A 170 -4.25 6.73 15.97
C CYS A 170 -4.33 6.19 17.41
N SER A 171 -3.29 5.48 17.88
CA SER A 171 -3.24 4.88 19.22
C SER A 171 -1.84 4.39 19.55
N GLN A 172 -1.56 4.21 20.85
CA GLN A 172 -0.32 3.56 21.30
C GLN A 172 -0.19 2.14 20.75
N SER A 173 -1.30 1.40 20.62
CA SER A 173 -1.27 0.04 20.06
C SER A 173 -0.81 0.03 18.60
N CYS A 174 -1.18 1.03 17.80
CA CYS A 174 -0.70 1.15 16.42
C CYS A 174 0.78 1.57 16.39
N ALA A 175 1.19 2.50 17.25
CA ALA A 175 2.59 2.90 17.36
C ALA A 175 3.50 1.72 17.75
N ASP A 176 3.08 0.91 18.73
CA ASP A 176 3.83 -0.27 19.17
C ASP A 176 3.85 -1.35 18.09
N ALA A 177 2.71 -1.59 17.42
CA ALA A 177 2.62 -2.56 16.34
C ALA A 177 3.52 -2.18 15.16
N ASP A 178 3.52 -0.91 14.74
CA ASP A 178 4.38 -0.42 13.67
C ASP A 178 5.86 -0.48 14.05
N TRP A 179 6.20 -0.12 15.29
CA TRP A 179 7.56 -0.20 15.81
C TRP A 179 8.10 -1.64 15.80
N GLU A 180 7.29 -2.61 16.24
CA GLU A 180 7.64 -4.03 16.24
C GLU A 180 7.72 -4.63 14.83
N THR A 181 6.98 -4.07 13.87
CA THR A 181 6.79 -4.68 12.56
C THR A 181 7.69 -4.06 11.48
N TYR A 182 7.91 -2.74 11.49
CA TYR A 182 8.72 -2.05 10.47
C TYR A 182 9.56 -0.90 11.03
N HIS A 183 8.93 0.01 11.78
CA HIS A 183 9.43 1.37 11.96
C HIS A 183 10.69 1.46 12.83
N SER A 184 10.94 0.51 13.73
CA SER A 184 12.17 0.51 14.53
C SER A 184 13.47 0.46 13.70
N LEU A 185 13.42 -0.07 12.47
CA LEU A 185 14.52 -0.02 11.51
C LEU A 185 14.45 1.18 10.56
N LEU A 186 13.26 1.73 10.34
CA LEU A 186 12.98 2.79 9.38
C LEU A 186 12.69 4.14 10.05
N CYS A 187 13.15 4.33 11.29
CA CYS A 187 12.97 5.57 12.04
C CYS A 187 14.15 6.52 11.81
N THR A 188 13.85 7.78 11.49
CA THR A 188 14.84 8.81 11.17
C THR A 188 15.30 9.65 12.38
N SER A 189 14.73 9.43 13.57
CA SER A 189 14.91 10.33 14.73
C SER A 189 16.31 10.36 15.35
N SER A 190 17.15 9.35 15.08
CA SER A 190 18.40 9.14 15.82
C SER A 190 19.56 10.04 15.40
N ASN A 191 19.42 10.83 14.33
CA ASN A 191 20.46 11.70 13.76
C ASN A 191 21.87 11.06 13.68
N ASN A 192 21.91 9.75 13.40
CA ASN A 192 23.12 8.96 13.30
C ASN A 192 23.42 8.63 11.82
N LYS A 193 24.51 7.89 11.56
CA LYS A 193 24.88 7.52 10.18
C LYS A 193 23.78 6.74 9.46
N GLN A 194 23.10 5.85 10.18
CA GLN A 194 22.04 5.01 9.62
C GLN A 194 20.80 5.83 9.27
N SER A 195 20.39 6.76 10.14
CA SER A 195 19.25 7.64 9.85
C SER A 195 19.55 8.63 8.72
N LEU A 196 20.80 9.09 8.58
CA LEU A 196 21.21 9.91 7.42
C LEU A 196 21.21 9.10 6.11
N ALA A 197 21.64 7.83 6.14
CA ALA A 197 21.54 6.94 4.98
C ALA A 197 20.07 6.68 4.62
N LEU A 198 19.21 6.49 5.62
CA LEU A 198 17.77 6.31 5.43
C LEU A 198 17.11 7.54 4.81
N LEU A 199 17.49 8.76 5.21
CA LEU A 199 16.98 9.99 4.59
C LEU A 199 17.34 10.06 3.10
N LYS A 200 18.58 9.70 2.72
CA LYS A 200 18.99 9.62 1.31
C LYS A 200 18.23 8.55 0.54
N PHE A 201 17.96 7.41 1.18
CA PHE A 201 17.13 6.36 0.62
C PHE A 201 15.71 6.85 0.32
N ILE A 202 15.09 7.56 1.28
CA ILE A 202 13.74 8.12 1.13
C ILE A 202 13.71 9.19 0.03
N GLU A 203 14.72 10.06 -0.01
CA GLU A 203 14.89 11.06 -1.08
C GLU A 203 14.97 10.39 -2.46
N HIS A 204 15.86 9.40 -2.63
CA HIS A 204 15.99 8.64 -3.86
C HIS A 204 14.68 7.95 -4.26
N ALA A 205 13.97 7.33 -3.32
CA ALA A 205 12.69 6.68 -3.59
C ALA A 205 11.63 7.68 -4.06
N ASN A 206 11.50 8.81 -3.39
CA ASN A 206 10.54 9.86 -3.77
C ASN A 206 10.86 10.49 -5.13
N GLU A 207 12.13 10.58 -5.52
CA GLU A 207 12.55 11.14 -6.82
C GLU A 207 12.46 10.15 -7.98
N THR A 208 12.34 8.84 -7.72
CA THR A 208 12.48 7.81 -8.75
C THR A 208 11.33 6.80 -8.81
N ASN A 209 11.08 6.06 -7.74
CA ASN A 209 10.00 5.07 -7.65
C ASN A 209 9.64 4.85 -6.17
N ASP A 210 8.40 5.18 -5.80
CA ASP A 210 7.86 5.10 -4.45
C ASP A 210 7.70 3.64 -3.95
N ILE A 211 7.65 2.66 -4.86
CA ILE A 211 7.66 1.23 -4.53
C ILE A 211 8.89 0.85 -3.70
N PHE A 212 10.00 1.59 -3.82
CA PHE A 212 11.17 1.37 -2.98
C PHE A 212 10.85 1.52 -1.49
N ILE A 213 9.93 2.42 -1.10
CA ILE A 213 9.52 2.60 0.30
C ILE A 213 8.82 1.34 0.83
N VAL A 214 7.88 0.77 0.08
CA VAL A 214 7.21 -0.48 0.50
C VAL A 214 8.14 -1.69 0.43
N ALA A 215 9.09 -1.72 -0.51
CA ALA A 215 10.12 -2.75 -0.58
C ALA A 215 11.06 -2.71 0.65
N ALA A 216 11.43 -1.52 1.12
CA ALA A 216 12.17 -1.34 2.36
C ALA A 216 11.36 -1.81 3.58
N LYS A 217 10.05 -1.51 3.63
CA LYS A 217 9.15 -2.04 4.67
C LYS A 217 9.07 -3.56 4.64
N ALA A 218 9.04 -4.20 3.46
CA ALA A 218 9.05 -5.66 3.35
C ALA A 218 10.35 -6.28 3.89
N ILE A 219 11.52 -5.68 3.59
CA ILE A 219 12.80 -6.11 4.17
C ILE A 219 12.82 -5.91 5.69
N ALA A 220 12.40 -4.74 6.18
CA ALA A 220 12.35 -4.45 7.60
C ALA A 220 11.43 -5.42 8.35
N PHE A 221 10.26 -5.72 7.78
CA PHE A 221 9.32 -6.74 8.26
C PHE A 221 10.00 -8.09 8.43
N THR A 222 10.68 -8.60 7.40
CA THR A 222 11.36 -9.89 7.46
C THR A 222 12.48 -9.89 8.50
N ILE A 223 13.29 -8.84 8.60
CA ILE A 223 14.37 -8.74 9.59
C ILE A 223 13.81 -8.74 11.02
N LEU A 224 12.79 -7.93 11.30
CA LEU A 224 12.19 -7.84 12.64
C LEU A 224 11.48 -9.13 13.04
N ARG A 225 10.78 -9.77 12.10
CA ARG A 225 10.18 -11.09 12.28
C ARG A 225 11.25 -12.16 12.57
N TYR A 226 12.35 -12.18 11.81
CA TYR A 226 13.49 -13.08 12.04
C TYR A 226 14.06 -12.91 13.46
N ARG A 227 14.32 -11.67 13.89
CA ARG A 227 14.80 -11.35 15.24
C ARG A 227 13.85 -11.85 16.33
N LYS A 228 12.54 -11.70 16.12
CA LYS A 228 11.49 -12.18 17.05
C LYS A 228 11.48 -13.71 17.13
N LEU A 229 11.47 -14.41 16.00
CA LEU A 229 11.50 -15.88 15.92
C LEU A 229 12.74 -16.46 16.62
N LYS A 230 13.91 -15.91 16.31
CA LYS A 230 15.18 -16.31 16.92
C LYS A 230 15.18 -16.11 18.43
N LYS A 231 14.72 -14.95 18.92
CA LYS A 231 14.65 -14.65 20.36
C LYS A 231 13.74 -15.61 21.12
N THR A 232 12.58 -15.96 20.56
CA THR A 232 11.64 -16.89 21.19
C THR A 232 12.21 -18.30 21.26
N ARG A 233 12.75 -18.84 20.15
CA ARG A 233 13.25 -20.22 20.10
C ARG A 233 14.56 -20.45 20.86
N VAL A 234 15.39 -19.42 21.00
CA VAL A 234 16.60 -19.47 21.86
C VAL A 234 16.22 -19.49 23.35
N LYS A 235 15.08 -18.91 23.74
CA LYS A 235 14.59 -19.01 25.13
C LYS A 235 14.06 -20.41 25.45
N ASP A 236 13.46 -21.09 24.47
CA ASP A 236 12.89 -22.43 24.64
C ASP A 236 13.92 -23.57 24.64
N LYS A 237 15.08 -23.35 23.98
CA LYS A 237 16.17 -24.34 23.89
C LYS A 237 17.41 -23.84 24.64
N GLY A 238 17.60 -24.31 25.87
CA GLY A 238 18.79 -24.01 26.68
C GLY A 238 20.12 -24.25 25.92
N LYS A 239 21.16 -23.49 26.29
CA LYS A 239 22.51 -23.35 25.69
C LYS A 239 23.19 -24.63 25.13
N GLY A 240 22.73 -25.16 24.01
CA GLY A 240 23.38 -26.30 23.37
C GLY A 240 23.08 -26.39 21.89
N LEU A 241 23.66 -25.50 21.07
CA LEU A 241 23.71 -25.61 19.60
C LEU A 241 24.71 -24.56 19.05
N LEU A 242 26.01 -24.79 19.23
CA LEU A 242 27.07 -23.93 18.69
C LEU A 242 27.68 -24.45 17.37
N GLY A 243 27.26 -25.61 16.88
CA GLY A 243 27.83 -26.27 15.68
C GLY A 243 26.93 -26.33 14.44
N GLN A 244 25.67 -25.87 14.52
CA GLN A 244 24.69 -25.84 13.40
C GLN A 244 24.04 -24.45 13.22
N MET A 245 24.68 -23.39 13.74
CA MET A 245 24.04 -22.07 13.85
C MET A 245 23.66 -21.46 12.50
N ASP A 246 24.46 -21.62 11.45
CA ASP A 246 24.17 -20.98 10.16
C ASP A 246 22.93 -21.57 9.47
N ASN A 247 22.76 -22.90 9.49
CA ASN A 247 21.58 -23.56 8.92
C ASN A 247 20.32 -23.24 9.75
N VAL A 248 20.44 -23.18 11.08
CA VAL A 248 19.33 -22.82 11.97
C VAL A 248 18.92 -21.35 11.78
N ASN A 249 19.89 -20.43 11.64
CA ASN A 249 19.62 -19.02 11.37
C ASN A 249 18.89 -18.84 10.02
N PHE A 250 19.36 -19.51 8.96
CA PHE A 250 18.72 -19.41 7.65
C PHE A 250 17.30 -20.00 7.65
N SER A 251 17.04 -21.08 8.40
CA SER A 251 15.68 -21.60 8.58
C SER A 251 14.74 -20.59 9.23
N PHE A 252 15.19 -19.82 10.23
CA PHE A 252 14.38 -18.74 10.79
C PHE A 252 14.16 -17.59 9.79
N LEU A 253 15.15 -17.32 8.93
CA LEU A 253 15.01 -16.32 7.88
C LEU A 253 13.96 -16.74 6.84
N LEU A 254 13.95 -18.00 6.41
CA LEU A 254 12.91 -18.54 5.53
C LEU A 254 11.51 -18.47 6.17
N GLU A 255 11.37 -18.80 7.45
CA GLU A 255 10.10 -18.67 8.19
C GLU A 255 9.66 -17.20 8.38
N ALA A 256 10.63 -16.27 8.47
CA ALA A 256 10.35 -14.84 8.48
C ALA A 256 9.96 -14.30 7.09
N TRP A 257 10.51 -14.89 6.03
CA TRP A 257 10.29 -14.52 4.63
C TRP A 257 8.99 -15.08 4.07
N GLU A 258 8.49 -16.20 4.61
CA GLU A 258 7.31 -16.93 4.11
C GLU A 258 6.11 -16.03 3.76
N PRO A 259 5.69 -15.03 4.58
CA PRO A 259 4.58 -14.16 4.19
C PRO A 259 4.82 -13.36 2.91
N ILE A 260 6.06 -12.90 2.67
CA ILE A 260 6.43 -12.14 1.47
C ILE A 260 6.56 -13.08 0.26
N SER A 261 7.05 -14.31 0.46
CA SER A 261 7.17 -15.28 -0.64
C SER A 261 5.83 -15.70 -1.24
N MET A 262 4.71 -15.50 -0.53
CA MET A 262 3.38 -15.77 -1.07
C MET A 262 2.98 -14.81 -2.19
N GLY A 263 3.54 -13.59 -2.20
CA GLY A 263 3.38 -12.62 -3.28
C GLY A 263 4.32 -12.82 -4.46
N PHE A 264 5.13 -13.90 -4.49
CA PHE A 264 6.22 -14.09 -5.45
C PHE A 264 5.89 -13.69 -6.89
N LYS A 265 6.78 -12.87 -7.47
CA LYS A 265 6.83 -12.48 -8.87
C LYS A 265 8.29 -12.53 -9.36
N GLN A 266 8.46 -12.41 -10.67
CA GLN A 266 9.77 -12.21 -11.27
C GLN A 266 10.34 -10.84 -10.88
N ARG A 267 11.62 -10.62 -11.21
CA ARG A 267 12.29 -9.35 -10.90
C ARG A 267 11.63 -8.23 -11.69
N TRP A 268 11.58 -7.03 -11.11
CA TRP A 268 11.00 -5.83 -11.72
C TRP A 268 11.40 -5.63 -13.20
N TRP A 269 12.70 -5.65 -13.49
CA TRP A 269 13.22 -5.49 -14.85
C TRP A 269 13.02 -6.69 -15.79
N GLU A 270 12.42 -7.78 -15.32
CA GLU A 270 12.06 -8.94 -16.13
C GLU A 270 10.56 -8.96 -16.45
N CYS A 271 9.73 -8.28 -15.66
CA CYS A 271 8.29 -8.52 -15.65
C CYS A 271 7.38 -7.32 -15.90
N VAL A 272 7.85 -6.08 -15.72
CA VAL A 272 7.00 -4.92 -16.04
C VAL A 272 6.84 -4.76 -17.54
N SER A 273 5.73 -4.19 -17.98
CA SER A 273 5.58 -3.80 -19.37
C SER A 273 6.52 -2.65 -19.74
N LEU A 274 6.72 -2.47 -21.04
CA LEU A 274 7.38 -1.28 -21.56
C LEU A 274 6.37 -0.13 -21.52
N PRO A 275 6.76 1.05 -21.00
CA PRO A 275 5.95 2.25 -21.14
C PRO A 275 5.62 2.54 -22.61
N GLU A 276 4.45 3.14 -22.87
CA GLU A 276 3.99 3.43 -24.24
C GLU A 276 4.94 4.35 -25.02
N ASP A 277 5.68 5.20 -24.30
CA ASP A 277 6.64 6.16 -24.85
C ASP A 277 8.03 5.57 -25.09
N VAL A 278 8.27 4.31 -24.70
CA VAL A 278 9.53 3.59 -24.94
C VAL A 278 9.42 2.77 -26.21
N ASP A 279 10.26 3.08 -27.20
CA ASP A 279 10.33 2.29 -28.43
C ASP A 279 10.81 0.86 -28.12
N PRO A 280 10.17 -0.20 -28.66
CA PRO A 280 10.60 -1.59 -28.42
C PRO A 280 12.07 -1.88 -28.74
N SER A 281 12.70 -1.09 -29.63
CA SER A 281 14.13 -1.20 -29.91
C SER A 281 15.03 -0.71 -28.77
N GLU A 282 14.49 0.07 -27.83
CA GLU A 282 15.17 0.61 -26.64
C GLU A 282 14.92 -0.24 -25.38
N GLU A 283 14.18 -1.35 -25.48
CA GLU A 283 13.84 -2.20 -24.33
C GLU A 283 15.05 -2.56 -23.46
N LEU A 284 16.17 -2.98 -24.07
CA LEU A 284 17.36 -3.37 -23.33
C LEU A 284 17.93 -2.21 -22.50
N GLN A 285 17.86 -1.00 -23.02
CA GLN A 285 18.31 0.20 -22.31
C GLN A 285 17.38 0.48 -21.14
N PHE A 286 16.07 0.50 -21.36
CA PHE A 286 15.07 0.68 -20.32
C PHE A 286 15.22 -0.34 -19.17
N ARG A 287 15.34 -1.64 -19.48
CA ARG A 287 15.57 -2.69 -18.46
C ARG A 287 16.85 -2.45 -17.66
N THR A 288 17.89 -1.95 -18.31
CA THR A 288 19.17 -1.64 -17.64
C THR A 288 19.01 -0.46 -16.69
N GLU A 289 18.34 0.60 -17.12
CA GLU A 289 18.13 1.82 -16.32
C GLU A 289 17.32 1.52 -15.04
N ILE A 290 16.19 0.82 -15.14
CA ILE A 290 15.38 0.50 -13.96
C ILE A 290 16.10 -0.48 -13.01
N ARG A 291 16.95 -1.37 -13.54
CA ARG A 291 17.82 -2.22 -12.72
C ARG A 291 18.88 -1.42 -11.97
N ASP A 292 19.47 -0.41 -12.60
CA ASP A 292 20.45 0.48 -11.98
C ASP A 292 19.81 1.38 -10.90
N LEU A 293 18.55 1.81 -11.10
CA LEU A 293 17.76 2.49 -10.08
C LEU A 293 17.54 1.59 -8.85
N ALA A 294 17.13 0.34 -9.05
CA ALA A 294 16.96 -0.63 -7.98
C ALA A 294 18.29 -0.93 -7.26
N SER A 295 19.40 -0.98 -7.99
CA SER A 295 20.74 -1.15 -7.41
C SER A 295 21.13 0.02 -6.53
N THR A 296 20.92 1.26 -6.99
CA THR A 296 21.23 2.48 -6.22
C THR A 296 20.40 2.53 -4.94
N SER A 297 19.09 2.29 -5.07
CA SER A 297 18.15 2.21 -3.95
C SER A 297 18.58 1.16 -2.92
N LEU A 298 18.96 -0.04 -3.36
CA LEU A 298 19.42 -1.11 -2.48
C LEU A 298 20.70 -0.78 -1.71
N GLU A 299 21.68 -0.12 -2.34
CA GLU A 299 22.91 0.30 -1.64
C GLU A 299 22.62 1.33 -0.55
N LEU A 300 21.74 2.31 -0.83
CA LEU A 300 21.29 3.27 0.18
C LEU A 300 20.58 2.58 1.35
N LEU A 301 19.72 1.59 1.05
CA LEU A 301 19.03 0.81 2.07
C LEU A 301 19.98 -0.05 2.91
N LYS A 302 21.01 -0.65 2.30
CA LYS A 302 22.07 -1.38 3.02
C LYS A 302 22.77 -0.48 4.03
N ASP A 303 23.17 0.72 3.61
CA ASP A 303 23.82 1.68 4.50
C ASP A 303 22.93 2.07 5.71
N ALA A 304 21.61 2.02 5.53
CA ALA A 304 20.64 2.32 6.58
C ALA A 304 20.38 1.14 7.54
N ILE A 305 20.04 -0.04 7.02
CA ILE A 305 19.42 -1.13 7.82
C ILE A 305 20.07 -2.51 7.66
N PHE A 306 21.26 -2.61 7.05
CA PHE A 306 21.91 -3.90 6.81
C PHE A 306 22.08 -4.73 8.10
N ASP A 307 21.65 -5.99 8.02
CA ASP A 307 21.84 -6.99 9.07
C ASP A 307 22.62 -8.17 8.48
N VAL A 308 23.79 -8.46 9.04
CA VAL A 308 24.69 -9.52 8.58
C VAL A 308 24.03 -10.90 8.62
N GLU A 309 23.12 -11.15 9.56
CA GLU A 309 22.43 -12.44 9.66
C GLU A 309 21.28 -12.56 8.64
N CYS A 310 20.86 -11.44 8.05
CA CYS A 310 19.85 -11.37 6.99
C CYS A 310 20.46 -10.92 5.65
N ALA A 311 21.78 -11.02 5.48
CA ALA A 311 22.50 -10.55 4.30
C ALA A 311 21.91 -11.03 2.95
N PRO A 312 21.36 -12.26 2.81
CA PRO A 312 20.73 -12.69 1.56
C PRO A 312 19.55 -11.82 1.09
N LEU A 313 18.83 -11.15 2.01
CA LEU A 313 17.74 -10.23 1.66
C LEU A 313 18.23 -9.00 0.89
N PHE A 314 19.50 -8.65 1.05
CA PHE A 314 20.13 -7.49 0.41
C PHE A 314 20.86 -7.86 -0.89
N SER A 315 20.42 -8.91 -1.57
CA SER A 315 20.81 -9.17 -2.96
C SER A 315 19.93 -8.39 -3.92
N LEU A 316 20.50 -7.99 -5.07
CA LEU A 316 19.73 -7.23 -6.06
C LEU A 316 18.56 -8.05 -6.59
N ASP A 317 18.73 -9.35 -6.75
CA ASP A 317 17.67 -10.25 -7.22
C ASP A 317 16.49 -10.36 -6.24
N VAL A 318 16.75 -10.49 -4.94
CA VAL A 318 15.68 -10.52 -3.92
C VAL A 318 14.97 -9.18 -3.88
N TYR A 319 15.71 -8.07 -3.88
CA TYR A 319 15.13 -6.73 -3.88
C TYR A 319 14.28 -6.47 -5.13
N GLY A 320 14.80 -6.83 -6.31
CA GLY A 320 14.07 -6.74 -7.58
C GLY A 320 12.81 -7.59 -7.61
N SER A 321 12.80 -8.75 -6.95
CA SER A 321 11.60 -9.61 -6.85
C SER A 321 10.56 -9.04 -5.88
N ILE A 322 10.98 -8.32 -4.82
CA ILE A 322 10.05 -7.57 -3.95
C ILE A 322 9.41 -6.41 -4.73
N ILE A 323 10.20 -5.67 -5.49
CA ILE A 323 9.67 -4.57 -6.32
C ILE A 323 8.68 -5.13 -7.35
N GLY A 324 9.07 -6.18 -8.09
CA GLY A 324 8.17 -6.86 -9.04
C GLY A 324 6.92 -7.45 -8.38
N MET A 325 6.99 -7.87 -7.11
CA MET A 325 5.82 -8.27 -6.34
C MET A 325 4.84 -7.11 -6.17
N PHE A 326 5.27 -5.92 -5.80
CA PHE A 326 4.36 -4.79 -5.66
C PHE A 326 3.82 -4.34 -7.02
N GLU A 327 4.68 -4.17 -8.01
CA GLU A 327 4.30 -3.71 -9.36
C GLU A 327 3.25 -4.61 -10.04
N LEU A 328 3.21 -5.91 -9.73
CA LEU A 328 2.29 -6.89 -10.35
C LEU A 328 1.23 -7.50 -9.41
N ASN A 329 1.13 -7.03 -8.17
CA ASN A 329 0.08 -7.45 -7.23
C ASN A 329 -0.63 -6.29 -6.54
N ASN A 330 -0.25 -5.02 -6.82
CA ASN A 330 -0.76 -3.89 -6.06
C ASN A 330 -2.27 -3.72 -6.27
N LEU A 331 -2.95 -3.48 -5.15
CA LEU A 331 -4.24 -2.83 -5.13
C LEU A 331 -4.03 -1.53 -4.37
N ASP A 332 -4.53 -0.42 -4.89
CA ASP A 332 -4.34 0.86 -4.25
C ASP A 332 -4.90 0.86 -2.82
N LEU A 333 -4.07 1.34 -1.90
CA LEU A 333 -4.52 1.66 -0.56
C LEU A 333 -5.26 2.98 -0.65
N VAL A 334 -6.58 2.92 -0.51
CA VAL A 334 -7.44 4.11 -0.49
C VAL A 334 -8.23 4.16 0.81
N VAL A 335 -8.22 5.30 1.49
CA VAL A 335 -9.11 5.60 2.63
C VAL A 335 -9.80 6.93 2.35
N ALA A 336 -11.13 6.93 2.30
CA ALA A 336 -11.92 8.12 2.03
C ALA A 336 -11.66 9.20 3.09
N SER A 337 -11.67 10.46 2.64
CA SER A 337 -11.40 11.60 3.51
C SER A 337 -12.64 11.95 4.35
N PRO A 338 -12.53 12.09 5.68
CA PRO A 338 -13.65 12.54 6.52
C PRO A 338 -14.06 14.00 6.22
N ILE A 339 -13.24 14.74 5.48
CA ILE A 339 -13.55 16.09 5.01
C ILE A 339 -14.70 16.06 3.99
N GLU A 340 -14.79 15.00 3.18
CA GLU A 340 -15.88 14.81 2.25
C GLU A 340 -17.22 14.66 2.98
N ASP A 341 -17.27 13.73 3.94
CA ASP A 341 -18.46 13.50 4.77
C ASP A 341 -18.88 14.77 5.52
N TYR A 342 -17.90 15.55 5.99
CA TYR A 342 -18.14 16.83 6.65
C TYR A 342 -18.83 17.84 5.72
N PHE A 343 -18.31 18.06 4.51
CA PHE A 343 -18.93 19.01 3.59
C PHE A 343 -20.27 18.53 3.03
N ILE A 344 -20.43 17.23 2.76
CA ILE A 344 -21.72 16.63 2.41
C ILE A 344 -22.75 16.93 3.51
N TYR A 345 -22.37 16.72 4.78
CA TYR A 345 -23.26 17.00 5.90
C TYR A 345 -23.66 18.48 5.97
N ILE A 346 -22.72 19.42 5.78
CA ILE A 346 -23.04 20.86 5.72
C ILE A 346 -24.00 21.16 4.56
N ASP A 347 -23.81 20.50 3.42
CA ASP A 347 -24.65 20.72 2.24
C ASP A 347 -26.09 20.23 2.40
N GLU A 348 -26.30 19.23 3.25
CA GLU A 348 -27.60 18.65 3.58
C GLU A 348 -28.33 19.37 4.73
N LEU A 349 -27.71 20.37 5.36
CA LEU A 349 -28.34 21.15 6.43
C LEU A 349 -29.55 21.97 5.93
N PRO A 350 -30.52 22.28 6.81
CA PRO A 350 -31.59 23.23 6.48
C PRO A 350 -31.04 24.60 6.07
N ASP A 351 -31.68 25.28 5.10
CA ASP A 351 -31.19 26.51 4.46
C ASP A 351 -30.58 27.54 5.43
N LYS A 352 -31.24 27.79 6.56
CA LYS A 352 -30.78 28.76 7.56
C LYS A 352 -29.47 28.32 8.24
N GLU A 353 -29.39 27.07 8.67
CA GLU A 353 -28.20 26.52 9.33
C GLU A 353 -27.05 26.36 8.33
N LYS A 354 -27.37 25.97 7.09
CA LYS A 354 -26.43 25.90 5.98
C LYS A 354 -25.81 27.26 5.68
N GLU A 355 -26.61 28.33 5.58
CA GLU A 355 -26.10 29.69 5.31
C GLU A 355 -25.16 30.17 6.44
N GLU A 356 -25.54 29.95 7.70
CA GLU A 356 -24.69 30.29 8.86
C GLU A 356 -23.38 29.47 8.87
N ALA A 357 -23.43 28.18 8.55
CA ALA A 357 -22.25 27.32 8.48
C ALA A 357 -21.32 27.70 7.33
N LEU A 358 -21.87 27.91 6.12
CA LEU A 358 -21.10 28.32 4.95
C LEU A 358 -20.38 29.65 5.19
N GLN A 359 -21.02 30.63 5.84
CA GLN A 359 -20.38 31.89 6.22
C GLN A 359 -19.13 31.69 7.09
N ALA A 360 -19.11 30.67 7.95
CA ALA A 360 -17.97 30.39 8.83
C ALA A 360 -16.83 29.63 8.11
N ILE A 361 -17.13 28.89 7.03
CA ILE A 361 -16.17 28.00 6.39
C ILE A 361 -15.80 28.38 4.96
N GLN A 362 -16.48 29.38 4.35
CA GLN A 362 -16.32 29.77 2.95
C GLN A 362 -14.85 30.02 2.58
N THR A 363 -14.11 30.76 3.42
CA THR A 363 -12.70 31.06 3.17
C THR A 363 -11.83 29.80 3.10
N PHE A 364 -12.18 28.74 3.83
CA PHE A 364 -11.47 27.46 3.76
C PHE A 364 -11.89 26.65 2.53
N ILE A 365 -13.18 26.65 2.18
CA ILE A 365 -13.67 26.02 0.94
C ILE A 365 -12.98 26.64 -0.28
N ASP A 366 -12.99 27.96 -0.36
CA ASP A 366 -12.39 28.71 -1.48
C ASP A 366 -10.88 28.41 -1.62
N ALA A 367 -10.19 28.26 -0.49
CA ALA A 367 -8.75 27.96 -0.47
C ALA A 367 -8.42 26.50 -0.82
N LEU A 368 -9.27 25.56 -0.40
CA LEU A 368 -9.11 24.13 -0.71
C LEU A 368 -9.45 23.82 -2.17
N GLY A 369 -10.38 24.57 -2.78
CA GLY A 369 -10.83 24.37 -4.15
C GLY A 369 -11.52 23.02 -4.36
N ASP A 370 -11.50 22.53 -5.60
CA ASP A 370 -12.16 21.26 -5.99
C ASP A 370 -11.50 20.03 -5.34
N ASP A 371 -10.27 20.15 -4.87
CA ASP A 371 -9.51 19.05 -4.28
C ASP A 371 -9.80 18.91 -2.77
N TYR A 372 -10.88 19.44 -2.21
CA TYR A 372 -11.10 19.47 -0.76
C TYR A 372 -11.14 18.08 -0.07
N SER A 373 -11.45 17.02 -0.82
CA SER A 373 -11.68 15.65 -0.32
C SER A 373 -10.63 14.62 -0.73
N VAL A 374 -9.36 15.01 -0.98
CA VAL A 374 -8.28 14.07 -1.35
C VAL A 374 -8.26 12.87 -0.38
N PRO A 375 -8.47 11.62 -0.87
CA PRO A 375 -8.40 10.44 -0.02
C PRO A 375 -6.95 10.14 0.36
N CYS A 376 -6.75 9.38 1.44
CA CYS A 376 -5.44 8.82 1.71
C CYS A 376 -5.13 7.78 0.63
N GLN A 377 -4.00 7.94 -0.05
CA GLN A 377 -3.53 7.07 -1.12
C GLN A 377 -2.19 6.44 -0.75
N GLY A 378 -1.99 5.20 -1.17
CA GLY A 378 -0.78 4.45 -0.92
C GLY A 378 -0.70 3.13 -1.66
N THR A 379 0.39 2.43 -1.42
CA THR A 379 0.69 1.12 -2.01
C THR A 379 0.69 0.07 -0.90
N ALA A 380 0.06 -1.08 -1.16
CA ALA A 380 -0.06 -2.14 -0.16
C ALA A 380 -0.14 -3.54 -0.77
N PHE A 381 0.35 -4.52 -0.01
CA PHE A 381 0.23 -5.94 -0.34
C PHE A 381 -0.81 -6.61 0.57
N PHE A 382 -1.80 -7.24 -0.06
CA PHE A 382 -2.95 -7.89 0.58
C PHE A 382 -2.91 -9.40 0.32
N PRO A 383 -2.59 -10.25 1.32
CA PRO A 383 -2.25 -11.65 1.09
C PRO A 383 -3.28 -12.47 0.33
N ILE A 384 -4.57 -12.27 0.61
CA ILE A 384 -5.66 -13.04 0.01
C ILE A 384 -6.14 -12.35 -1.27
N GLN A 385 -6.30 -11.02 -1.27
CA GLN A 385 -6.77 -10.27 -2.43
C GLN A 385 -5.82 -10.45 -3.62
N SER A 386 -4.49 -10.43 -3.41
CA SER A 386 -3.50 -10.65 -4.47
C SER A 386 -3.54 -12.08 -5.08
N CYS A 387 -4.38 -12.99 -4.55
CA CYS A 387 -4.67 -14.30 -5.15
C CYS A 387 -5.97 -14.33 -5.97
N MET A 388 -6.76 -13.26 -6.02
CA MET A 388 -8.00 -13.21 -6.78
C MET A 388 -7.69 -12.94 -8.25
N ASN A 389 -8.02 -13.88 -9.14
CA ASN A 389 -7.73 -13.74 -10.56
C ASN A 389 -8.63 -12.73 -11.26
N HIS A 390 -8.20 -12.28 -12.43
CA HIS A 390 -8.97 -11.41 -13.30
C HIS A 390 -10.12 -12.14 -14.03
N SER A 391 -11.23 -11.42 -14.23
CA SER A 391 -12.26 -11.73 -15.23
C SER A 391 -12.86 -10.42 -15.76
N CYS A 392 -13.10 -10.30 -17.07
CA CYS A 392 -13.87 -9.17 -17.65
C CYS A 392 -15.38 -9.27 -17.38
N CYS A 393 -15.80 -10.30 -16.63
CA CYS A 393 -17.12 -10.44 -16.01
C CYS A 393 -16.87 -10.85 -14.56
N PRO A 394 -16.40 -9.93 -13.72
CA PRO A 394 -16.06 -10.25 -12.33
C PRO A 394 -17.32 -10.60 -11.54
N ASN A 395 -17.15 -11.35 -10.46
CA ASN A 395 -18.23 -11.63 -9.51
C ASN A 395 -18.02 -10.91 -8.16
N ALA A 396 -16.91 -10.20 -8.01
CA ALA A 396 -16.61 -9.35 -6.87
C ALA A 396 -15.84 -8.10 -7.31
N LYS A 397 -15.85 -7.06 -6.48
CA LYS A 397 -15.05 -5.83 -6.69
C LYS A 397 -14.41 -5.37 -5.40
N ALA A 398 -13.31 -4.62 -5.52
CA ALA A 398 -12.80 -3.82 -4.42
C ALA A 398 -13.73 -2.61 -4.21
N PHE A 399 -14.21 -2.41 -2.98
CA PHE A 399 -15.14 -1.32 -2.67
C PHE A 399 -15.09 -0.96 -1.19
N LYS A 400 -14.71 0.29 -0.87
CA LYS A 400 -14.76 0.83 0.49
C LYS A 400 -16.19 1.26 0.81
N ARG A 401 -16.73 0.73 1.90
CA ARG A 401 -18.01 1.18 2.47
C ARG A 401 -17.71 2.29 3.48
N ASP A 402 -18.71 3.09 3.82
CA ASP A 402 -18.57 4.23 4.75
C ASP A 402 -17.95 3.83 6.11
N GLN A 403 -18.22 2.62 6.57
CA GLN A 403 -17.68 2.07 7.82
C GLN A 403 -16.21 1.58 7.73
N ASP A 404 -15.65 1.45 6.53
CA ASP A 404 -14.30 0.93 6.27
C ASP A 404 -13.28 2.08 6.20
N ILE A 405 -12.96 2.58 7.39
CA ILE A 405 -12.12 3.76 7.64
C ILE A 405 -10.62 3.44 7.84
N ASP A 406 -10.17 2.27 7.42
CA ASP A 406 -8.78 1.80 7.53
C ASP A 406 -8.24 1.35 6.17
N GLY A 407 -6.92 1.13 6.08
CA GLY A 407 -6.23 0.73 4.84
C GLY A 407 -6.49 -0.72 4.38
N HIS A 408 -7.39 -1.48 5.02
CA HIS A 408 -7.66 -2.87 4.63
C HIS A 408 -8.36 -2.97 3.27
N ALA A 409 -8.04 -3.95 2.44
CA ALA A 409 -8.77 -4.17 1.20
C ALA A 409 -10.15 -4.76 1.49
N ILE A 410 -11.20 -4.17 0.91
CA ILE A 410 -12.58 -4.59 1.11
C ILE A 410 -13.11 -5.12 -0.21
N ILE A 411 -13.51 -6.39 -0.22
CA ILE A 411 -14.06 -7.06 -1.39
C ILE A 411 -15.53 -7.39 -1.12
N ILE A 412 -16.41 -6.95 -2.01
CA ILE A 412 -17.84 -7.26 -1.97
C ILE A 412 -18.26 -8.03 -3.22
N ALA A 413 -19.31 -8.83 -3.10
CA ALA A 413 -19.86 -9.59 -4.21
C ALA A 413 -20.72 -8.71 -5.11
N LEU A 414 -20.52 -8.79 -6.43
CA LEU A 414 -21.31 -8.08 -7.45
C LEU A 414 -22.60 -8.81 -7.84
N ARG A 415 -22.69 -10.09 -7.46
CA ARG A 415 -23.82 -10.98 -7.69
C ARG A 415 -23.75 -12.14 -6.70
N PRO A 416 -24.78 -12.99 -6.60
CA PRO A 416 -24.66 -14.21 -5.82
C PRO A 416 -23.48 -15.08 -6.29
N ILE A 417 -22.69 -15.57 -5.33
CA ILE A 417 -21.53 -16.44 -5.55
C ILE A 417 -21.80 -17.77 -4.85
N SER A 418 -21.70 -18.86 -5.59
CA SER A 418 -21.95 -20.19 -5.02
C SER A 418 -20.71 -20.79 -4.39
N THR A 419 -20.89 -21.65 -3.38
CA THR A 419 -19.82 -22.45 -2.80
C THR A 419 -19.05 -23.22 -3.90
N GLY A 420 -17.72 -23.11 -3.89
CA GLY A 420 -16.82 -23.72 -4.85
C GLY A 420 -16.53 -22.88 -6.10
N GLU A 421 -17.25 -21.77 -6.30
CA GLU A 421 -16.99 -20.81 -7.37
C GLU A 421 -15.69 -20.02 -7.12
N GLU A 422 -14.94 -19.70 -8.17
CA GLU A 422 -13.76 -18.84 -8.09
C GLU A 422 -14.19 -17.37 -7.90
N ILE A 423 -13.56 -16.68 -6.96
CA ILE A 423 -13.74 -15.23 -6.77
C ILE A 423 -12.81 -14.52 -7.74
N THR A 424 -13.38 -13.69 -8.61
CA THR A 424 -12.64 -12.94 -9.63
C THR A 424 -12.95 -11.46 -9.54
N LEU A 425 -11.90 -10.63 -9.67
CA LEU A 425 -11.97 -9.17 -9.77
C LEU A 425 -11.73 -8.73 -11.22
N SER A 426 -12.04 -7.48 -11.52
CA SER A 426 -11.45 -6.81 -12.70
C SER A 426 -10.15 -6.12 -12.30
N TYR A 427 -9.16 -6.11 -13.19
CA TYR A 427 -7.85 -5.48 -12.96
C TYR A 427 -7.70 -4.19 -13.78
N ILE A 428 -8.68 -3.93 -14.63
CA ILE A 428 -8.69 -2.92 -15.68
C ILE A 428 -10.11 -2.37 -15.74
N ASP A 429 -10.32 -1.30 -16.50
CA ASP A 429 -11.68 -0.95 -16.93
C ASP A 429 -12.21 -2.03 -17.87
N GLU A 430 -13.24 -2.77 -17.47
CA GLU A 430 -13.87 -3.77 -18.31
C GLU A 430 -14.87 -3.22 -19.34
N ASP A 431 -15.21 -1.92 -19.29
CA ASP A 431 -16.19 -1.32 -20.20
C ASP A 431 -15.61 -0.99 -21.58
N VAL A 432 -14.28 -1.06 -21.74
CA VAL A 432 -13.59 -0.85 -23.02
C VAL A 432 -13.68 -2.09 -23.97
N PRO A 433 -13.46 -1.93 -25.28
CA PRO A 433 -13.51 -3.01 -26.27
C PRO A 433 -12.52 -4.16 -26.01
N TYR A 434 -12.80 -5.34 -26.61
CA TYR A 434 -11.99 -6.55 -26.43
C TYR A 434 -10.49 -6.34 -26.65
N ASP A 435 -10.08 -5.69 -27.74
CA ASP A 435 -8.67 -5.50 -28.08
C ASP A 435 -7.96 -4.62 -27.05
N GLU A 436 -8.63 -3.58 -26.55
CA GLU A 436 -8.11 -2.69 -25.49
C GLU A 436 -7.97 -3.45 -24.17
N ARG A 437 -8.97 -4.25 -23.78
CA ARG A 437 -8.86 -5.10 -22.57
C ARG A 437 -7.70 -6.09 -22.66
N GLN A 438 -7.48 -6.72 -23.80
CA GLN A 438 -6.34 -7.64 -23.97
C GLN A 438 -5.00 -6.91 -23.96
N ALA A 439 -4.93 -5.69 -24.49
CA ALA A 439 -3.73 -4.86 -24.44
C ALA A 439 -3.39 -4.47 -22.98
N MET A 440 -4.35 -3.96 -22.21
CA MET A 440 -4.14 -3.61 -20.79
C MET A 440 -3.73 -4.82 -19.95
N LEU A 441 -4.28 -6.00 -20.23
CA LEU A 441 -3.92 -7.23 -19.49
C LEU A 441 -2.55 -7.80 -19.89
N ALA A 442 -1.97 -7.36 -21.01
CA ALA A 442 -0.61 -7.73 -21.38
C ALA A 442 0.40 -7.22 -20.34
N ASP A 443 0.11 -6.11 -19.65
CA ASP A 443 0.93 -5.59 -18.54
C ASP A 443 1.00 -6.54 -17.35
N TYR A 444 -0.03 -7.36 -17.17
CA TYR A 444 -0.07 -8.42 -16.17
C TYR A 444 0.52 -9.75 -16.67
N GLY A 445 1.00 -9.79 -17.92
CA GLY A 445 1.67 -10.94 -18.53
C GLY A 445 0.74 -12.07 -18.96
N PHE A 446 -0.55 -11.83 -19.19
CA PHE A 446 -1.49 -12.87 -19.64
C PHE A 446 -2.58 -12.36 -20.61
N GLY A 447 -3.11 -13.27 -21.43
CA GLY A 447 -4.29 -13.01 -22.26
C GLY A 447 -5.55 -13.56 -21.59
N CYS A 448 -6.59 -12.73 -21.45
CA CYS A 448 -7.82 -13.13 -20.77
C CYS A 448 -8.67 -14.08 -21.62
N THR A 449 -9.08 -15.20 -21.01
CA THR A 449 -9.93 -16.23 -21.63
C THR A 449 -11.26 -16.42 -20.88
N CYS A 450 -11.75 -15.36 -20.23
CA CYS A 450 -13.06 -15.37 -19.57
C CYS A 450 -14.20 -15.54 -20.59
N PRO A 451 -15.43 -15.90 -20.16
CA PRO A 451 -16.55 -16.13 -21.08
C PRO A 451 -16.79 -15.00 -22.08
N ARG A 452 -16.76 -13.73 -21.63
CA ARG A 452 -16.91 -12.55 -22.50
C ARG A 452 -15.80 -12.44 -23.53
N CYS A 453 -14.54 -12.63 -23.13
CA CYS A 453 -13.41 -12.59 -24.07
C CYS A 453 -13.45 -13.74 -25.09
N LEU A 454 -13.97 -14.92 -24.72
CA LEU A 454 -14.15 -16.02 -25.67
C LEU A 454 -15.25 -15.74 -26.69
N GLU A 455 -16.30 -15.01 -26.29
CA GLU A 455 -17.41 -14.61 -27.16
C GLU A 455 -17.02 -13.45 -28.10
N GLU A 456 -16.33 -12.44 -27.58
CA GLU A 456 -15.94 -11.24 -28.33
C GLU A 456 -14.68 -11.41 -29.18
N ARG A 457 -13.98 -12.55 -29.08
CA ARG A 457 -12.72 -12.80 -29.80
C ARG A 457 -12.91 -12.68 -31.33
N PRO A 458 -12.14 -11.81 -32.02
CA PRO A 458 -12.18 -11.72 -33.47
C PRO A 458 -11.86 -13.07 -34.15
N SER A 459 -12.56 -13.35 -35.25
CA SER A 459 -12.48 -14.61 -36.02
C SER A 459 -11.18 -14.81 -36.78
#